data_AF-A0A1G5JUR4-F1
#
_entry.id   AF-A0A1G5JUR4-F1
#
_cell.length_a   1.000
_cell.length_b   1.000
_cell.length_c   1.000
_cell.angle_alpha   90.00
_cell.angle_beta   90.00
_cell.angle_gamma   90.00
#
_symmetry.space_group_name_H-M   'P 1'
#
loop_
_entity.id
_entity.type
_entity.pdbx_description
1 polymer ?
#
loop_
_entity_poly.entity_id
_entity_poly.type
_entity_poly.pdbx_seq_one_letter_code
_entity_poly.pdbx_strand_id
1 'polypeptide(L)'
;MITIVHAADLPCRPEDLPRDALAEAGMLVLAGPGGAFDGLDLPEPPGRVGGRIIRLQHILPEPSAFALLADAVRLLRHLPAPWGALRYRRTGTPPAALDEGREVAWQIGDNGEITAFRLSPGAADDPLLPVLTRELAGRPLSDSRRFDFLAAALTAASAPAGPDAA
;
A
#
# COMPACT_ATOMS: atom_id res chain seq x y z
N MET A 1 -0.46 -11.04 5.17
CA MET A 1 -0.99 -9.70 4.88
C MET A 1 0.08 -8.68 5.16
N ILE A 2 0.19 -7.66 4.30
CA ILE A 2 1.15 -6.57 4.44
C ILE A 2 0.40 -5.24 4.55
N THR A 3 0.78 -4.39 5.50
CA THR A 3 0.17 -3.07 5.71
C THR A 3 1.21 -1.97 5.58
N ILE A 4 0.94 -1.00 4.72
CA ILE A 4 1.68 0.25 4.58
C ILE A 4 1.00 1.31 5.46
N VAL A 5 1.75 1.88 6.41
CA VAL A 5 1.29 2.99 7.26
C VAL A 5 2.05 4.23 6.82
N HIS A 6 1.34 5.26 6.39
CA HIS A 6 1.93 6.49 5.87
C HIS A 6 1.68 7.67 6.81
N ALA A 7 2.76 8.20 7.37
CA ALA A 7 2.76 9.44 8.13
C ALA A 7 3.20 10.60 7.22
N ALA A 8 2.32 11.57 7.03
CA ALA A 8 2.60 12.76 6.24
C ALA A 8 3.43 13.80 7.00
N ASP A 9 3.25 13.87 8.32
CA ASP A 9 3.81 14.90 9.18
C ASP A 9 4.78 14.33 10.24
N LEU A 10 5.60 15.21 10.81
CA LEU A 10 6.47 14.92 11.96
C LEU A 10 5.98 15.60 13.24
N PRO A 11 6.07 14.93 14.41
CA PRO A 11 6.06 13.48 14.58
C PRO A 11 4.65 12.89 14.42
N CYS A 12 4.54 11.62 14.03
CA CYS A 12 3.26 10.91 14.09
C CYS A 12 2.84 10.72 15.55
N ARG A 13 1.58 11.01 15.89
CA ARG A 13 1.09 10.81 17.26
C ARG A 13 0.70 9.35 17.49
N PRO A 14 0.91 8.77 18.69
CA PRO A 14 0.55 7.39 18.97
C PRO A 14 -0.94 7.05 18.77
N GLU A 15 -1.83 8.03 18.93
CA GLU A 15 -3.27 7.91 18.69
C GLU A 15 -3.64 7.84 17.20
N ASP A 16 -2.78 8.36 16.32
CA ASP A 16 -3.00 8.39 14.87
C ASP A 16 -2.59 7.09 14.17
N LEU A 17 -1.98 6.17 14.93
CA LEU A 17 -1.57 4.86 14.44
C LEU A 17 -2.77 3.92 14.28
N PRO A 18 -2.91 3.26 13.12
CA PRO A 18 -3.93 2.24 12.92
C PRO A 18 -3.56 0.95 13.66
N ARG A 19 -3.77 0.92 14.99
CA ARG A 19 -3.36 -0.19 15.88
C ARG A 19 -4.00 -1.53 15.50
N ASP A 20 -5.22 -1.49 15.01
CA ASP A 20 -5.91 -2.61 14.36
C ASP A 20 -5.07 -3.19 13.22
N ALA A 21 -4.64 -2.33 12.31
CA ALA A 21 -3.83 -2.73 11.17
C ALA A 21 -2.41 -3.18 11.58
N LEU A 22 -1.86 -2.65 12.67
CA LEU A 22 -0.59 -3.10 13.26
C LEU A 22 -0.69 -4.50 13.89
N ALA A 23 -1.83 -4.82 14.52
CA ALA A 23 -2.06 -6.11 15.17
C ALA A 23 -2.30 -7.24 14.15
N GLU A 24 -3.01 -6.95 13.06
CA GLU A 24 -3.37 -7.93 12.04
C GLU A 24 -2.25 -8.18 11.00
N ALA A 25 -1.29 -7.26 10.88
CA ALA A 25 -0.27 -7.34 9.85
C ALA A 25 0.78 -8.43 10.12
N GLY A 26 1.02 -9.26 9.11
CA GLY A 26 2.18 -10.15 9.06
C GLY A 26 3.47 -9.37 8.78
N MET A 27 3.37 -8.27 8.01
CA MET A 27 4.47 -7.35 7.73
C MET A 27 3.96 -5.90 7.66
N LEU A 28 4.79 -4.98 8.15
CA LEU A 28 4.53 -3.55 8.22
C LEU A 28 5.56 -2.79 7.40
N VAL A 29 5.07 -1.86 6.58
CA VAL A 29 5.88 -0.87 5.88
C VAL A 29 5.52 0.50 6.44
N LEU A 30 6.43 1.10 7.20
CA LEU A 30 6.27 2.42 7.79
C LEU A 30 6.86 3.47 6.85
N ALA A 31 6.02 4.23 6.18
CA ALA A 31 6.40 5.28 5.24
C ALA A 31 6.21 6.66 5.88
N GLY A 32 7.23 7.49 5.90
CA GLY A 32 7.13 8.82 6.50
C GLY A 32 8.43 9.60 6.45
N PRO A 33 8.40 10.91 6.79
CA PRO A 33 9.61 11.71 6.88
C PRO A 33 10.53 11.17 7.98
N GLY A 34 11.81 11.58 7.95
CA GLY A 34 12.80 11.15 8.93
C GLY A 34 12.33 11.44 10.36
N GLY A 35 12.21 10.40 11.17
CA GLY A 35 11.75 10.51 12.56
C GLY A 35 10.23 10.47 12.78
N ALA A 36 9.42 10.25 11.74
CA ALA A 36 7.95 10.24 11.87
C ALA A 36 7.44 9.19 12.84
N PHE A 37 8.14 8.07 12.94
CA PHE A 37 7.77 6.94 13.80
C PHE A 37 8.70 6.77 15.01
N ASP A 38 9.49 7.78 15.36
CA ASP A 38 10.39 7.70 16.50
C ASP A 38 9.63 7.89 17.81
N GLY A 39 10.03 7.13 18.84
CA GLY A 39 9.36 7.15 20.15
C GLY A 39 8.00 6.43 20.20
N LEU A 40 7.54 5.84 19.09
CA LEU A 40 6.34 5.01 19.06
C LEU A 40 6.62 3.60 19.58
N ASP A 41 5.69 3.07 20.37
CA ASP A 41 5.72 1.68 20.83
C ASP A 41 5.32 0.74 19.69
N LEU A 42 6.30 0.43 18.84
CA LEU A 42 6.15 -0.48 17.71
C LEU A 42 6.39 -1.91 18.17
N PRO A 43 5.74 -2.90 17.53
CA PRO A 43 5.81 -4.31 17.97
C PRO A 43 7.22 -4.92 17.94
N GLU A 44 8.17 -4.30 17.22
CA GLU A 44 9.57 -4.67 17.21
C GLU A 44 10.42 -3.46 16.77
N PRO A 45 11.73 -3.44 17.08
CA PRO A 45 12.61 -2.39 16.59
C PRO A 45 12.78 -2.48 15.06
N PRO A 46 12.86 -1.33 14.37
CA PRO A 46 13.09 -1.29 12.93
C PRO A 46 14.46 -1.84 12.53
N GLY A 47 14.58 -2.38 11.32
CA GLY A 47 15.87 -2.78 10.75
C GLY A 47 16.43 -4.10 11.29
N ARG A 48 15.66 -4.83 12.12
CA ARG A 48 16.00 -6.20 12.52
C ARG A 48 16.03 -7.10 11.28
N VAL A 49 17.13 -7.82 11.08
CA VAL A 49 17.22 -8.85 10.02
C VAL A 49 16.19 -9.94 10.32
N GLY A 50 15.29 -10.20 9.35
CA GLY A 50 14.16 -11.11 9.52
C GLY A 50 12.99 -10.54 10.33
N GLY A 51 13.03 -9.24 10.66
CA GLY A 51 11.89 -8.53 11.23
C GLY A 51 10.74 -8.39 10.24
N ARG A 52 9.55 -8.12 10.79
CA ARG A 52 8.33 -7.77 10.09
C ARG A 52 8.15 -6.27 9.82
N ILE A 53 9.07 -5.39 10.24
CA ILE A 53 8.98 -3.94 9.99
C ILE A 53 10.04 -3.46 8.99
N ILE A 54 9.57 -2.84 7.90
CA ILE A 54 10.37 -2.09 6.92
C ILE A 54 10.08 -0.59 7.11
N ARG A 55 11.12 0.24 7.19
CA ARG A 55 10.97 1.71 7.22
C ARG A 55 11.34 2.31 5.87
N LEU A 56 10.44 3.12 5.32
CA LEU A 56 10.64 3.91 4.12
C LEU A 56 10.66 5.39 4.48
N GLN A 57 11.87 5.93 4.53
CA GLN A 57 12.08 7.35 4.71
C GLN A 57 12.02 8.03 3.35
N HIS A 58 11.07 8.95 3.16
CA HIS A 58 11.04 9.79 1.97
C HIS A 58 11.79 11.10 2.20
N ILE A 59 12.53 11.51 1.17
CA ILE A 59 13.14 12.83 1.06
C ILE A 59 12.17 13.64 0.20
N LEU A 60 11.77 14.82 0.69
CA LEU A 60 10.69 15.65 0.14
C LEU A 60 10.75 15.78 -1.40
N PRO A 61 9.58 15.83 -2.09
CA PRO A 61 8.21 15.99 -1.55
C PRO A 61 7.58 14.73 -0.94
N GLU A 62 6.43 14.86 -0.26
CA GLU A 62 5.62 13.74 0.24
C GLU A 62 5.17 12.83 -0.93
N PRO A 63 5.38 11.50 -0.85
CA PRO A 63 4.94 10.58 -1.89
C PRO A 63 3.42 10.40 -1.83
N SER A 64 2.82 10.20 -3.00
CA SER A 64 1.42 9.79 -3.08
C SER A 64 1.23 8.32 -2.62
N ALA A 65 -0.02 7.92 -2.35
CA ALA A 65 -0.31 6.54 -1.95
C ALA A 65 0.10 5.54 -3.05
N PHE A 66 -0.08 5.88 -4.33
CA PHE A 66 0.36 5.03 -5.43
C PHE A 66 1.89 4.95 -5.54
N ALA A 67 2.62 6.04 -5.25
CA ALA A 67 4.08 6.00 -5.21
C ALA A 67 4.58 5.05 -4.11
N LEU A 68 3.96 5.08 -2.93
CA LEU A 68 4.25 4.15 -1.84
C LEU A 68 3.87 2.70 -2.17
N LEU A 69 2.77 2.49 -2.91
CA LEU A 69 2.45 1.17 -3.46
C LEU A 69 3.59 0.65 -4.37
N ALA A 70 4.05 1.48 -5.31
CA ALA A 70 5.12 1.08 -6.23
C ALA A 70 6.44 0.78 -5.50
N ASP A 71 6.81 1.58 -4.50
CA ASP A 71 7.98 1.32 -3.67
C ASP A 71 7.84 0.05 -2.84
N ALA A 72 6.67 -0.16 -2.21
CA ALA A 72 6.38 -1.37 -1.47
C ALA A 72 6.51 -2.60 -2.38
N VAL A 73 5.84 -2.62 -3.54
CA VAL A 73 5.93 -3.73 -4.50
C VAL A 73 7.37 -4.00 -4.94
N ARG A 74 8.16 -2.94 -5.19
CA ARG A 74 9.59 -3.06 -5.54
C ARG A 74 10.41 -3.70 -4.43
N LEU A 75 10.09 -3.46 -3.16
CA LEU A 75 10.79 -4.07 -2.02
C LEU A 75 10.33 -5.51 -1.80
N LEU A 76 9.02 -5.73 -1.87
CA LEU A 76 8.40 -7.02 -1.58
C LEU A 76 8.79 -8.09 -2.59
N ARG A 77 9.11 -7.74 -3.85
CA ARG A 77 9.61 -8.70 -4.87
C ARG A 77 10.80 -9.56 -4.44
N HIS A 78 11.52 -9.15 -3.39
CA HIS A 78 12.66 -9.86 -2.83
C HIS A 78 12.29 -10.79 -1.67
N LEU A 79 11.02 -10.85 -1.28
CA LEU A 79 10.50 -11.65 -0.19
C LEU A 79 9.74 -12.86 -0.71
N PRO A 80 9.75 -13.99 0.03
CA PRO A 80 8.98 -15.17 -0.36
C PRO A 80 7.47 -14.89 -0.30
N ALA A 81 6.76 -15.24 -1.37
CA ALA A 81 5.31 -15.24 -1.48
C ALA A 81 4.70 -16.52 -0.84
N PRO A 82 3.38 -16.55 -0.53
CA PRO A 82 2.38 -15.50 -0.71
C PRO A 82 2.36 -14.48 0.43
N TRP A 83 2.11 -13.21 0.09
CA TRP A 83 2.07 -12.11 1.05
C TRP A 83 0.67 -11.86 1.62
N GLY A 84 -0.36 -12.42 0.97
CA GLY A 84 -1.76 -12.12 1.23
C GLY A 84 -2.13 -10.70 0.76
N ALA A 85 -3.20 -10.14 1.31
CA ALA A 85 -3.63 -8.79 0.94
C ALA A 85 -2.57 -7.72 1.25
N LEU A 86 -2.51 -6.70 0.40
CA LEU A 86 -1.71 -5.49 0.62
C LEU A 86 -2.65 -4.34 0.96
N ARG A 87 -2.44 -3.70 2.11
CA ARG A 87 -3.25 -2.57 2.58
C ARG A 87 -2.40 -1.33 2.76
N TYR A 88 -3.02 -0.17 2.66
CA TYR A 88 -2.42 1.12 2.97
C TYR A 88 -3.38 1.95 3.78
N ARG A 89 -2.83 2.67 4.77
CA ARG A 89 -3.56 3.68 5.56
C ARG A 89 -2.66 4.89 5.83
N ARG A 90 -3.22 6.08 5.63
CA ARG A 90 -2.64 7.34 6.09
C ARG A 90 -2.95 7.53 7.58
N THR A 91 -1.97 7.96 8.36
CA THR A 91 -2.15 8.22 9.80
C THR A 91 -3.14 9.36 10.02
N GLY A 92 -3.86 9.33 11.14
CA GLY A 92 -4.84 10.38 11.49
C GLY A 92 -6.11 10.36 10.63
N THR A 93 -6.27 9.34 9.78
CA THR A 93 -7.48 9.14 8.97
C THR A 93 -8.37 8.03 9.54
N PRO A 94 -9.70 8.20 9.50
CA PRO A 94 -10.62 7.19 10.01
C PRO A 94 -10.46 5.86 9.25
N PRO A 95 -10.87 4.72 9.85
CA PRO A 95 -10.92 3.44 9.17
C PRO A 95 -11.71 3.54 7.86
N ALA A 96 -11.10 3.07 6.77
CA ALA A 96 -11.74 3.06 5.47
C ALA A 96 -12.65 1.83 5.32
N ALA A 97 -13.86 2.05 4.82
CA ALA A 97 -14.79 0.99 4.46
C ALA A 97 -14.55 0.57 3.00
N LEU A 98 -13.43 -0.13 2.77
CA LEU A 98 -13.05 -0.58 1.43
C LEU A 98 -13.83 -1.84 1.03
N ASP A 99 -14.28 -1.91 -0.22
CA ASP A 99 -14.97 -3.08 -0.78
C ASP A 99 -14.02 -4.28 -0.84
N GLU A 100 -14.32 -5.32 -0.07
CA GLU A 100 -13.51 -6.54 -0.03
C GLU A 100 -13.72 -7.46 -1.23
N GLY A 101 -14.82 -7.30 -1.97
CA GLY A 101 -15.15 -8.07 -3.16
C GLY A 101 -14.38 -7.65 -4.42
N ARG A 102 -13.66 -6.52 -4.37
CA ARG A 102 -12.85 -6.02 -5.47
C ARG A 102 -11.39 -6.43 -5.34
N GLU A 103 -10.74 -6.63 -6.49
CA GLU A 103 -9.29 -6.85 -6.59
C GLU A 103 -8.49 -5.65 -6.08
N VAL A 104 -8.96 -4.44 -6.41
CA VAL A 104 -8.35 -3.18 -5.97
C VAL A 104 -9.46 -2.24 -5.49
N ALA A 105 -9.31 -1.70 -4.29
CA ALA A 105 -10.22 -0.70 -3.71
C ALA A 105 -9.42 0.41 -3.04
N TRP A 106 -9.91 1.65 -3.11
CA TRP A 106 -9.28 2.80 -2.48
C TRP A 106 -10.31 3.84 -2.02
N GLN A 107 -9.89 4.69 -1.10
CA GLN A 107 -10.70 5.78 -0.54
C GLN A 107 -9.95 7.10 -0.67
N ILE A 108 -10.67 8.14 -1.10
CA ILE A 108 -10.18 9.51 -1.18
C ILE A 108 -10.68 10.28 0.06
N GLY A 109 -9.79 11.03 0.70
CA GLY A 109 -10.15 11.93 1.80
C GLY A 109 -10.65 13.29 1.32
N ASP A 110 -11.05 14.16 2.25
CA ASP A 110 -11.63 15.47 1.94
C ASP A 110 -10.65 16.41 1.20
N ASN A 111 -9.34 16.17 1.33
CA ASN A 111 -8.29 16.91 0.64
C ASN A 111 -8.01 16.40 -0.79
N GLY A 112 -8.77 15.42 -1.28
CA GLY A 112 -8.60 14.84 -2.61
C GLY A 112 -7.47 13.80 -2.73
N GLU A 113 -6.81 13.46 -1.62
CA GLU A 113 -5.74 12.46 -1.59
C GLU A 113 -6.26 11.07 -1.21
N ILE A 114 -5.54 10.04 -1.64
CA ILE A 114 -5.85 8.66 -1.26
C ILE A 114 -5.42 8.44 0.19
N THR A 115 -6.40 8.17 1.05
CA THR A 115 -6.18 7.95 2.49
C THR A 115 -6.11 6.48 2.86
N ALA A 116 -6.67 5.60 2.03
CA ALA A 116 -6.58 4.16 2.18
C ALA A 116 -6.65 3.42 0.83
N PHE A 117 -6.00 2.26 0.74
CA PHE A 117 -6.24 1.30 -0.34
C PHE A 117 -6.08 -0.15 0.14
N ARG A 118 -6.62 -1.07 -0.65
CA ARG A 118 -6.49 -2.52 -0.50
C ARG A 118 -6.30 -3.14 -1.88
N LEU A 119 -5.33 -4.03 -1.99
CA LEU A 119 -5.25 -5.04 -3.03
C LEU A 119 -5.64 -6.38 -2.39
N SER A 120 -6.48 -7.15 -3.07
CA SER A 120 -6.78 -8.54 -2.70
C SER A 120 -5.49 -9.38 -2.72
N PRO A 121 -5.47 -10.57 -2.10
CA PRO A 121 -4.35 -11.50 -2.26
C PRO A 121 -4.04 -11.82 -3.73
N GLY A 122 -5.07 -11.99 -4.58
CA GLY A 122 -4.90 -12.25 -6.01
C GLY A 122 -4.19 -11.10 -6.73
N ALA A 123 -4.69 -9.87 -6.56
CA ALA A 123 -4.06 -8.66 -7.08
C ALA A 123 -2.65 -8.42 -6.55
N ALA A 124 -2.38 -8.73 -5.27
CA ALA A 124 -1.07 -8.54 -4.65
C ALA A 124 -0.02 -9.53 -5.17
N ASP A 125 -0.44 -10.76 -5.48
CA ASP A 125 0.40 -11.83 -6.05
C ASP A 125 0.39 -11.82 -7.61
N ASP A 126 -0.32 -10.88 -8.25
CA ASP A 126 -0.40 -10.80 -9.71
C ASP A 126 0.96 -10.44 -10.33
N PRO A 127 1.46 -11.21 -11.31
CA PRO A 127 2.77 -10.99 -11.92
C PRO A 127 2.90 -9.66 -12.69
N LEU A 128 1.78 -9.05 -13.08
CA LEU A 128 1.74 -7.74 -13.73
C LEU A 128 1.86 -6.59 -12.75
N LEU A 129 1.55 -6.79 -11.46
CA LEU A 129 1.55 -5.72 -10.46
C LEU A 129 2.88 -4.92 -10.44
N PRO A 130 4.08 -5.54 -10.42
CA PRO A 130 5.34 -4.81 -10.43
C PRO A 130 5.57 -3.99 -11.70
N VAL A 131 5.06 -4.47 -12.84
CA VAL A 131 5.18 -3.78 -14.12
C VAL A 131 4.23 -2.58 -14.16
N LEU A 132 2.96 -2.80 -13.82
CA LEU A 132 1.90 -1.78 -13.85
C LEU A 132 2.21 -0.63 -12.87
N THR A 133 2.58 -0.96 -11.64
CA THR A 133 2.91 0.06 -10.62
C THR A 133 4.12 0.91 -11.02
N ARG A 134 5.17 0.28 -11.56
CA ARG A 134 6.35 1.00 -12.06
C ARG A 134 6.01 1.93 -13.22
N GLU A 135 5.27 1.43 -14.21
CA GLU A 135 4.90 2.23 -15.39
C GLU A 135 3.98 3.39 -15.01
N LEU A 136 2.95 3.15 -14.20
CA LEU A 136 1.97 4.17 -13.78
C LEU A 136 2.55 5.23 -12.85
N ALA A 137 3.50 4.86 -11.98
CA ALA A 137 4.19 5.82 -11.11
C ALA A 137 4.96 6.88 -11.91
N GLY A 138 5.52 6.51 -13.07
CA GLY A 138 6.24 7.43 -13.96
C GLY A 138 5.33 8.32 -14.83
N ARG A 139 4.01 8.16 -14.78
CA ARG A 139 3.07 8.94 -15.61
C ARG A 139 2.57 10.19 -14.89
N PRO A 140 2.30 11.29 -15.62
CA PRO A 140 1.70 12.51 -15.08
C PRO A 140 0.17 12.34 -14.91
N LEU A 141 -0.22 11.34 -14.12
CA LEU A 141 -1.61 11.05 -13.76
C LEU A 141 -1.85 11.41 -12.29
N SER A 142 -3.09 11.77 -11.95
CA SER A 142 -3.49 11.86 -10.55
C SER A 142 -3.45 10.48 -9.89
N ASP A 143 -3.32 10.45 -8.57
CA ASP A 143 -3.22 9.19 -7.83
C ASP A 143 -4.46 8.31 -8.03
N SER A 144 -5.65 8.91 -7.97
CA SER A 144 -6.93 8.26 -8.26
C SER A 144 -6.97 7.61 -9.64
N ARG A 145 -6.46 8.29 -10.67
CA ARG A 145 -6.42 7.75 -12.05
C ARG A 145 -5.45 6.57 -12.20
N ARG A 146 -4.36 6.56 -11.43
CA ARG A 146 -3.44 5.41 -11.39
C ARG A 146 -4.12 4.18 -10.76
N PHE A 147 -4.88 4.37 -9.68
CA PHE A 147 -5.67 3.29 -9.07
C PHE A 147 -6.82 2.81 -9.96
N ASP A 148 -7.55 3.72 -10.63
CA ASP A 148 -8.58 3.37 -11.63
C ASP A 148 -7.99 2.42 -12.68
N PHE A 149 -6.84 2.79 -13.26
CA PHE A 149 -6.18 2.00 -14.28
C PHE A 149 -5.71 0.64 -13.74
N LEU A 150 -5.08 0.63 -12.56
CA LEU A 150 -4.62 -0.61 -11.93
C LEU A 150 -5.78 -1.58 -11.69
N ALA A 151 -6.91 -1.08 -11.19
CA ALA A 151 -8.10 -1.88 -10.94
C ALA A 151 -8.68 -2.48 -12.23
N ALA A 152 -8.75 -1.68 -13.29
CA ALA A 152 -9.22 -2.14 -14.61
C ALA A 152 -8.30 -3.22 -15.18
N ALA A 153 -6.98 -3.03 -15.11
CA ALA A 153 -5.99 -3.97 -15.64
C ALA A 153 -6.03 -5.33 -14.93
N LEU A 154 -6.10 -5.34 -13.59
CA LEU A 154 -6.10 -6.57 -12.80
C LEU A 154 -7.46 -7.30 -12.85
N THR A 155 -8.57 -6.57 -12.99
CA THR A 155 -9.88 -7.19 -13.21
C THR A 155 -9.94 -7.87 -14.58
N ALA A 156 -9.41 -7.24 -15.63
CA ALA A 156 -9.36 -7.82 -16.97
C ALA A 156 -8.48 -9.08 -17.04
N ALA A 157 -7.37 -9.11 -16.30
CA ALA A 157 -6.50 -10.30 -16.21
C ALA A 157 -7.17 -11.49 -15.49
N SER A 158 -8.12 -11.21 -14.58
CA SER A 158 -8.83 -12.21 -13.79
C SER A 158 -10.09 -12.76 -14.49
N ALA A 159 -10.54 -12.15 -15.60
CA ALA A 159 -11.67 -12.63 -16.36
C ALA A 159 -11.29 -13.93 -17.09
N PRO A 160 -12.11 -15.00 -17.04
CA PRO A 160 -11.85 -16.20 -17.81
C PRO A 160 -11.81 -15.84 -19.30
N ALA A 161 -10.79 -16.32 -20.02
CA ALA A 161 -10.75 -16.22 -21.47
C ALA A 161 -12.06 -16.83 -22.02
N GLY A 162 -12.92 -15.99 -22.59
CA GLY A 162 -14.17 -16.44 -23.17
C GLY A 162 -13.91 -17.49 -24.26
N PRO A 163 -14.85 -18.42 -24.49
CA PRO A 163 -14.72 -19.44 -25.52
C PRO A 163 -14.92 -18.82 -26.90
N ASP A 164 -13.94 -18.05 -27.40
CA ASP A 164 -13.86 -17.61 -28.79
C ASP A 164 -12.39 -17.62 -29.22
N ALA A 165 -11.85 -18.83 -29.30
CA ALA A 165 -10.63 -19.13 -30.03
C ALA A 165 -10.77 -20.53 -30.65
N ALA A 166 -11.53 -20.63 -31.75
CA ALA A 166 -11.35 -21.60 -32.85
C ALA A 166 -12.45 -21.39 -33.91
#